data_AF-X1QV91-F1
#
_entry.id   AF-X1QV91-F1
#
_cell.length_a   1.000
_cell.length_b   1.000
_cell.length_c   1.000
_cell.angle_alpha   90.00
_cell.angle_beta   90.00
_cell.angle_gamma   90.00
#
_symmetry.space_group_name_H-M   'P 1'
#
loop_
_entity.id
_entity.type
_entity.pdbx_description
1 polymer ?
#
loop_
_entity_poly.entity_id
_entity_poly.type
_entity_poly.pdbx_seq_one_letter_code
_entity_poly.pdbx_strand_id
1 'polypeptide(L)'
;DLDPFGPEPDYIIIGAHDYNQVRQMGALKGTRSIWAIMEMVANGTTLIVLDQADRWAEQMSVYYHKSIKYTDIKNFGDTGRLFVGDSILFSGLPVNQAMNWEYQTLYRRNVRGLGLAQKGLETIVGISAQNTDSIHNALTRVPFGTGQVILSTLNLLPEATSRKPQSAVAKKLLLNLLEYSK
;
A
#
# COMPACT_ATOMS: atom_id res chain seq x y z
N ASP A 1 -17.72 -6.34 -9.81
CA ASP A 1 -18.88 -5.74 -9.13
C ASP A 1 -18.99 -6.28 -7.72
N LEU A 2 -18.93 -5.39 -6.71
CA LEU A 2 -19.13 -5.72 -5.29
C LEU A 2 -20.60 -5.52 -4.95
N ASP A 3 -21.29 -6.58 -4.51
CA ASP A 3 -22.70 -6.56 -4.10
C ASP A 3 -22.90 -5.60 -2.91
N PRO A 4 -23.72 -4.54 -3.02
CA PRO A 4 -23.98 -3.59 -1.93
C PRO A 4 -24.72 -4.20 -0.73
N PHE A 5 -25.30 -5.39 -0.87
CA PHE A 5 -26.00 -6.10 0.22
C PHE A 5 -25.28 -7.38 0.67
N GLY A 6 -24.12 -7.69 0.08
CA GLY A 6 -23.28 -8.79 0.50
C GLY A 6 -22.60 -8.53 1.86
N PRO A 7 -22.10 -9.58 2.55
CA PRO A 7 -21.32 -9.41 3.77
C PRO A 7 -20.10 -8.50 3.50
N GLU A 8 -19.70 -7.73 4.51
CA GLU A 8 -18.49 -6.92 4.43
C GLU A 8 -17.29 -7.84 4.14
N PRO A 9 -16.48 -7.56 3.11
CA PRO A 9 -15.34 -8.40 2.79
C PRO A 9 -14.24 -8.24 3.84
N ASP A 10 -13.48 -9.30 4.10
CA ASP A 10 -12.30 -9.24 4.98
C ASP A 10 -11.26 -8.24 4.44
N TYR A 11 -11.12 -8.18 3.10
CA TYR A 11 -10.23 -7.25 2.43
C TYR A 11 -10.72 -6.72 1.09
N ILE A 12 -10.23 -5.54 0.74
CA ILE A 12 -10.41 -4.88 -0.56
C ILE A 12 -9.03 -4.59 -1.15
N ILE A 13 -8.81 -4.95 -2.42
CA ILE A 13 -7.55 -4.67 -3.13
C ILE A 13 -7.81 -3.60 -4.18
N ILE A 14 -7.02 -2.52 -4.14
CA ILE A 14 -7.01 -1.48 -5.15
C ILE A 14 -5.80 -1.68 -6.06
N GLY A 15 -6.09 -2.16 -7.27
CA GLY A 15 -5.12 -2.29 -8.35
C GLY A 15 -5.09 -1.07 -9.27
N ALA A 16 -4.51 -1.22 -10.47
CA ALA A 16 -4.47 -0.14 -11.46
C ALA A 16 -5.87 0.27 -11.91
N HIS A 17 -6.15 1.58 -11.87
CA HIS A 17 -7.45 2.16 -12.22
C HIS A 17 -7.31 3.61 -12.70
N ASP A 18 -8.32 4.16 -13.37
CA ASP A 18 -8.35 5.60 -13.67
C ASP A 18 -8.85 6.39 -12.46
N TYR A 19 -7.94 7.07 -11.75
CA TYR A 19 -8.29 7.86 -10.56
C TYR A 19 -9.36 8.91 -10.81
N ASN A 20 -9.39 9.51 -11.99
CA ASN A 20 -10.34 10.57 -12.28
C ASN A 20 -11.77 10.01 -12.37
N GLN A 21 -11.91 8.75 -12.81
CA GLN A 21 -13.16 8.01 -12.73
C GLN A 21 -13.49 7.60 -11.28
N VAL A 22 -12.48 7.28 -10.46
CA VAL A 22 -12.64 6.97 -9.02
C VAL A 22 -13.11 8.17 -8.21
N ARG A 23 -12.59 9.37 -8.50
CA ARG A 23 -13.04 10.64 -7.90
C ARG A 23 -14.51 10.94 -8.23
N GLN A 24 -15.04 10.37 -9.32
CA GLN A 24 -16.45 10.46 -9.71
C GLN A 24 -17.30 9.27 -9.20
N MET A 25 -16.72 8.32 -8.45
CA MET A 25 -17.47 7.19 -7.89
C MET A 25 -18.52 7.68 -6.90
N GLY A 26 -19.76 7.21 -7.12
CA GLY A 26 -20.99 7.79 -6.60
C GLY A 26 -21.94 8.25 -7.72
N ALA A 27 -21.41 8.63 -8.89
CA ALA A 27 -22.21 8.99 -10.07
C ALA A 27 -22.37 7.82 -11.08
N LEU A 28 -21.41 6.90 -11.14
CA LEU A 28 -21.46 5.71 -12.01
C LEU A 28 -22.14 4.54 -11.29
N LYS A 29 -23.23 4.04 -11.88
CA LYS A 29 -24.02 2.91 -11.38
C LYS A 29 -23.12 1.68 -11.18
N GLY A 30 -23.07 1.15 -9.96
CA GLY A 30 -22.29 -0.06 -9.60
C GLY A 30 -20.88 0.19 -9.03
N THR A 31 -20.46 1.45 -8.82
CA THR A 31 -19.17 1.77 -8.20
C THR A 31 -19.33 2.33 -6.78
N ARG A 32 -18.54 1.83 -5.82
CA ARG A 32 -18.51 2.36 -4.45
C ARG A 32 -17.63 3.61 -4.40
N SER A 33 -18.12 4.69 -3.83
CA SER A 33 -17.29 5.88 -3.57
C SER A 33 -16.14 5.54 -2.62
N ILE A 34 -15.08 6.35 -2.63
CA ILE A 34 -14.00 6.24 -1.64
C ILE A 34 -14.53 6.27 -0.20
N TRP A 35 -15.62 7.03 0.03
CA TRP A 35 -16.32 7.09 1.30
C TRP A 35 -16.86 5.72 1.72
N ALA A 36 -17.58 5.03 0.83
CA ALA A 36 -18.15 3.70 1.13
C ALA A 36 -17.05 2.66 1.38
N ILE A 37 -15.93 2.72 0.66
CA ILE A 37 -14.78 1.82 0.90
C ILE A 37 -14.22 2.06 2.31
N MET A 38 -14.01 3.31 2.68
CA MET A 38 -13.43 3.65 3.98
C MET A 38 -14.40 3.45 5.15
N GLU A 39 -15.70 3.48 4.93
CA GLU A 39 -16.71 3.07 5.93
C GLU A 39 -16.55 1.58 6.28
N MET A 40 -16.36 0.71 5.28
CA MET A 40 -16.07 -0.71 5.53
C MET A 40 -14.76 -0.91 6.26
N VAL A 41 -13.73 -0.13 5.90
CA VAL A 41 -12.46 -0.16 6.64
C VAL A 41 -12.69 0.24 8.10
N ALA A 42 -13.51 1.25 8.37
CA ALA A 42 -13.85 1.65 9.73
C ALA A 42 -14.53 0.51 10.52
N ASN A 43 -15.26 -0.36 9.83
CA ASN A 43 -16.00 -1.49 10.39
C ASN A 43 -15.20 -2.80 10.50
N GLY A 44 -14.01 -2.89 9.91
CA GLY A 44 -13.10 -4.01 10.12
C GLY A 44 -12.38 -4.51 8.86
N THR A 45 -12.83 -4.08 7.68
CA THR A 45 -12.19 -4.48 6.41
C THR A 45 -10.75 -3.97 6.33
N THR A 46 -9.85 -4.79 5.79
CA THR A 46 -8.49 -4.35 5.42
C THR A 46 -8.46 -3.84 3.97
N LEU A 47 -8.05 -2.59 3.77
CA LEU A 47 -7.84 -2.03 2.44
C LEU A 47 -6.37 -2.17 2.02
N ILE A 48 -6.10 -2.78 0.88
CA ILE A 48 -4.75 -2.97 0.32
C ILE A 48 -4.63 -2.15 -0.96
N VAL A 49 -3.85 -1.07 -0.93
CA VAL A 49 -3.64 -0.18 -2.07
C VAL A 49 -2.30 -0.50 -2.74
N LEU A 50 -2.36 -1.08 -3.94
CA LEU A 50 -1.20 -1.54 -4.72
C LEU A 50 -0.85 -0.62 -5.90
N ASP A 51 -1.73 0.31 -6.25
CA ASP A 51 -1.47 1.37 -7.21
C ASP A 51 -2.04 2.70 -6.72
N GLN A 52 -1.39 3.80 -7.11
CA GLN A 52 -1.79 5.18 -6.76
C GLN A 52 -1.92 5.43 -5.25
N ALA A 53 -1.02 4.81 -4.47
CA ALA A 53 -1.01 4.94 -3.01
C ALA A 53 -0.85 6.40 -2.52
N ASP A 54 -0.20 7.26 -3.31
CA ASP A 54 -0.10 8.71 -3.07
C ASP A 54 -1.47 9.40 -3.09
N ARG A 55 -2.32 9.04 -4.05
CA ARG A 55 -3.67 9.60 -4.18
C ARG A 55 -4.57 9.16 -3.03
N TRP A 56 -4.50 7.89 -2.66
CA TRP A 56 -5.20 7.38 -1.48
C TRP A 56 -4.72 8.06 -0.20
N ALA A 57 -3.40 8.23 -0.04
CA ALA A 57 -2.83 8.93 1.10
C ALA A 57 -3.28 10.41 1.19
N GLU A 58 -3.30 11.11 0.05
CA GLU A 58 -3.78 12.48 -0.06
C GLU A 58 -5.24 12.60 0.39
N GLN A 59 -6.13 11.72 -0.09
CA GLN A 59 -7.54 11.73 0.32
C GLN A 59 -7.73 11.45 1.81
N MET A 60 -7.03 10.45 2.34
CA MET A 60 -7.02 10.11 3.76
C MET A 60 -6.57 11.28 4.65
N SER A 61 -5.68 12.14 4.14
CA SER A 61 -5.18 13.32 4.85
C SER A 61 -6.14 14.52 4.82
N VAL A 62 -7.03 14.62 3.83
CA VAL A 62 -7.92 15.79 3.62
C VAL A 62 -9.34 15.55 4.11
N TYR A 63 -9.93 14.39 3.78
CA TYR A 63 -11.38 14.18 3.91
C TYR A 63 -11.79 13.28 5.08
N TYR A 64 -10.86 12.52 5.65
CA TYR A 64 -11.12 11.62 6.77
C TYR A 64 -10.70 12.26 8.11
N HIS A 65 -10.92 11.59 9.24
CA HIS A 65 -10.54 12.02 10.59
C HIS A 65 -9.00 12.13 10.78
N LYS A 66 -8.30 12.83 9.89
CA LYS A 66 -6.84 13.04 9.79
C LYS A 66 -6.02 11.85 10.31
N SER A 67 -6.36 10.67 9.83
CA SER A 67 -5.75 9.40 10.28
C SER A 67 -4.27 9.34 9.91
N ILE A 68 -3.89 10.04 8.85
CA ILE A 68 -2.50 10.28 8.46
C ILE A 68 -2.31 11.75 8.09
N LYS A 69 -1.05 12.18 8.17
CA LYS A 69 -0.59 13.43 7.56
C LYS A 69 0.32 13.07 6.39
N TYR A 70 -0.21 13.24 5.18
CA TYR A 70 0.53 13.06 3.94
C TYR A 70 1.27 14.36 3.57
N THR A 71 2.53 14.24 3.14
CA THR A 71 3.34 15.39 2.72
C THR A 71 3.62 15.40 1.23
N ASP A 72 4.10 14.28 0.69
CA ASP A 72 4.61 14.20 -0.68
C ASP A 72 4.74 12.74 -1.15
N ILE A 73 4.89 12.57 -2.45
CA ILE A 73 5.44 11.34 -3.05
C ILE A 73 6.76 11.71 -3.70
N LYS A 74 7.79 10.92 -3.41
CA LYS A 74 9.14 11.15 -3.94
C LYS A 74 9.59 9.97 -4.79
N ASN A 75 10.12 10.28 -5.97
CA ASN A 75 10.82 9.30 -6.81
C ASN A 75 12.33 9.41 -6.55
N PHE A 76 12.92 8.32 -6.08
CA PHE A 76 14.34 8.18 -5.80
C PHE A 76 15.10 7.48 -6.93
N GLY A 77 14.39 6.93 -7.92
CA GLY A 77 14.95 6.16 -9.03
C GLY A 77 15.84 5.04 -8.51
N ASP A 78 17.12 5.12 -8.84
CA ASP A 78 18.17 4.16 -8.47
C ASP A 78 18.88 4.43 -7.14
N THR A 79 18.71 5.65 -6.62
CA THR A 79 19.45 6.12 -5.45
C THR A 79 18.75 5.77 -4.14
N GLY A 80 17.46 5.43 -4.21
CA GLY A 80 16.70 4.96 -3.07
C GLY A 80 17.20 3.60 -2.58
N ARG A 81 17.34 3.47 -1.26
CA ARG A 81 17.66 2.22 -0.57
C ARG A 81 16.47 1.84 0.29
N LEU A 82 15.88 0.71 -0.05
CA LEU A 82 14.77 0.11 0.69
C LEU A 82 15.33 -0.74 1.83
N PHE A 83 14.65 -0.72 2.96
CA PHE A 83 14.94 -1.61 4.09
C PHE A 83 13.63 -2.07 4.73
N VAL A 84 13.64 -3.29 5.23
CA VAL A 84 12.47 -3.95 5.81
C VAL A 84 12.73 -4.30 7.27
N GLY A 85 11.78 -3.94 8.13
CA GLY A 85 11.78 -4.34 9.53
C GLY A 85 11.28 -5.77 9.74
N ASP A 86 11.24 -6.21 11.00
CA ASP A 86 10.54 -7.44 11.35
C ASP A 86 9.03 -7.21 11.28
N SER A 87 8.34 -7.92 10.39
CA SER A 87 6.90 -7.78 10.19
C SER A 87 6.31 -9.11 9.74
N ILE A 88 5.14 -9.44 10.27
CA ILE A 88 4.37 -10.64 9.88
C ILE A 88 4.04 -10.65 8.39
N LEU A 89 3.94 -9.46 7.75
CA LEU A 89 3.74 -9.33 6.31
C LEU A 89 4.90 -9.88 5.48
N PHE A 90 6.07 -10.03 6.09
CA PHE A 90 7.26 -10.65 5.50
C PHE A 90 7.50 -12.08 6.03
N SER A 91 6.49 -12.75 6.58
CA SER A 91 6.60 -14.15 6.99
C SER A 91 7.14 -15.04 5.85
N GLY A 92 8.23 -15.75 6.12
CA GLY A 92 8.93 -16.57 5.14
C GLY A 92 9.78 -15.79 4.11
N LEU A 93 10.00 -14.49 4.31
CA LEU A 93 10.88 -13.64 3.51
C LEU A 93 12.02 -13.05 4.38
N PRO A 94 13.17 -12.69 3.80
CA PRO A 94 14.28 -12.10 4.56
C PRO A 94 13.94 -10.74 5.23
N VAL A 95 13.93 -10.65 6.56
CA VAL A 95 13.62 -9.42 7.33
C VAL A 95 14.86 -8.79 7.99
N ASN A 96 14.68 -7.64 8.65
CA ASN A 96 15.71 -6.93 9.42
C ASN A 96 16.95 -6.56 8.60
N GLN A 97 16.74 -6.14 7.36
CA GLN A 97 17.82 -5.90 6.40
C GLN A 97 17.46 -4.89 5.32
N ALA A 98 18.49 -4.42 4.61
CA ALA A 98 18.32 -3.73 3.34
C ALA A 98 17.71 -4.70 2.31
N MET A 99 16.77 -4.21 1.51
CA MET A 99 16.17 -4.98 0.43
C MET A 99 17.14 -5.06 -0.76
N ASN A 100 17.92 -6.14 -0.82
CA ASN A 100 18.95 -6.38 -1.82
C ASN A 100 18.42 -7.21 -3.01
N TRP A 101 19.22 -8.14 -3.52
CA TRP A 101 18.98 -8.87 -4.77
C TRP A 101 17.70 -9.71 -4.72
N GLU A 102 17.32 -10.22 -3.54
CA GLU A 102 16.10 -11.00 -3.31
C GLU A 102 14.84 -10.19 -3.64
N TYR A 103 14.91 -8.88 -3.45
CA TYR A 103 13.77 -7.95 -3.53
C TYR A 103 13.77 -7.09 -4.80
N GLN A 104 14.72 -7.31 -5.71
CA GLN A 104 14.94 -6.42 -6.86
C GLN A 104 13.69 -6.21 -7.73
N THR A 105 12.82 -7.21 -7.82
CA THR A 105 11.55 -7.14 -8.57
C THR A 105 10.54 -6.15 -7.98
N LEU A 106 10.61 -5.88 -6.67
CA LEU A 106 9.70 -4.97 -5.97
C LEU A 106 9.95 -3.50 -6.28
N TYR A 107 11.10 -3.15 -6.85
CA TYR A 107 11.40 -1.74 -7.14
C TYR A 107 12.00 -1.48 -8.51
N ARG A 108 12.57 -2.49 -9.20
CA ARG A 108 13.06 -2.40 -10.60
C ARG A 108 13.67 -1.03 -10.99
N ARG A 109 14.59 -0.50 -10.18
CA ARG A 109 15.28 0.79 -10.45
C ARG A 109 14.38 2.04 -10.45
N ASN A 110 13.15 1.93 -9.95
CA ASN A 110 12.18 3.00 -9.78
C ASN A 110 11.63 3.00 -8.35
N VAL A 111 12.51 3.34 -7.39
CA VAL A 111 12.12 3.44 -5.98
C VAL A 111 11.27 4.69 -5.78
N ARG A 112 10.02 4.51 -5.36
CA ARG A 112 9.10 5.61 -4.99
C ARG A 112 8.67 5.44 -3.55
N GLY A 113 8.49 6.54 -2.83
CA GLY A 113 8.09 6.52 -1.43
C GLY A 113 7.10 7.60 -1.07
N LEU A 114 6.24 7.31 -0.09
CA LEU A 114 5.26 8.22 0.48
C LEU A 114 5.86 8.94 1.70
N GLY A 115 5.81 10.26 1.68
CA GLY A 115 6.05 11.08 2.85
C GLY A 115 4.81 11.09 3.73
N LEU A 116 4.93 10.47 4.90
CA LEU A 116 3.87 10.34 5.88
C LEU A 116 4.42 10.68 7.26
N ALA A 117 3.63 11.38 8.08
CA ALA A 117 3.98 11.54 9.49
C ALA A 117 3.94 10.18 10.20
N GLN A 118 5.03 9.84 10.88
CA GLN A 118 5.23 8.52 11.49
C GLN A 118 4.29 8.22 12.67
N LYS A 119 3.69 9.24 13.28
CA LYS A 119 2.84 9.06 14.46
C LYS A 119 1.53 8.36 14.06
N GLY A 120 1.29 7.19 14.63
CA GLY A 120 0.03 6.45 14.47
C GLY A 120 -0.03 5.54 13.25
N LEU A 121 1.08 5.38 12.52
CA LEU A 121 1.22 4.38 11.46
C LEU A 121 2.41 3.46 11.73
N GLU A 122 2.48 2.36 10.99
CA GLU A 122 3.59 1.42 11.01
C GLU A 122 4.31 1.44 9.67
N THR A 123 5.61 1.69 9.70
CA THR A 123 6.48 1.63 8.53
C THR A 123 7.08 0.25 8.42
N ILE A 124 6.62 -0.53 7.44
CA ILE A 124 7.08 -1.92 7.23
C ILE A 124 8.30 -1.94 6.30
N VAL A 125 8.22 -1.18 5.21
CA VAL A 125 9.35 -0.97 4.29
C VAL A 125 9.62 0.52 4.17
N GLY A 126 10.78 0.93 4.67
CA GLY A 126 11.27 2.30 4.62
C GLY A 126 12.20 2.52 3.42
N ILE A 127 12.35 3.79 3.04
CA ILE A 127 13.28 4.25 2.02
C ILE A 127 14.18 5.32 2.64
N SER A 128 15.48 5.17 2.44
CA SER A 128 16.47 6.21 2.69
C SER A 128 17.27 6.49 1.42
N ALA A 129 17.76 7.71 1.26
CA ALA A 129 18.72 8.08 0.23
C ALA A 129 19.76 9.05 0.82
N GLN A 130 20.97 9.05 0.26
CA GLN A 130 22.10 9.84 0.79
C GLN A 130 21.82 11.35 0.88
N ASN A 131 20.92 11.87 0.05
CA ASN A 131 20.61 13.30 -0.06
C ASN A 131 19.26 13.66 0.58
N THR A 132 18.77 12.87 1.54
CA THR A 132 17.50 13.13 2.22
C THR A 132 17.61 12.89 3.71
N ASP A 133 17.22 13.89 4.51
CA ASP A 133 17.18 13.81 5.97
C ASP A 133 15.90 13.14 6.50
N SER A 134 15.10 12.54 5.62
CA SER A 134 13.83 11.91 5.96
C SER A 134 13.71 10.49 5.41
N ILE A 135 12.95 9.67 6.12
CA ILE A 135 12.55 8.33 5.69
C ILE A 135 11.19 8.44 5.00
N HIS A 136 11.11 7.96 3.75
CA HIS A 136 9.86 7.77 3.04
C HIS A 136 9.39 6.32 3.17
N ASN A 137 8.11 6.07 2.92
CA ASN A 137 7.49 4.77 3.15
C ASN A 137 7.16 4.09 1.82
N ALA A 138 7.62 2.85 1.63
CA ALA A 138 7.29 2.04 0.46
C ALA A 138 6.17 1.03 0.72
N LEU A 139 6.08 0.56 1.97
CA LEU A 139 4.96 -0.23 2.46
C LEU A 139 4.68 0.20 3.90
N THR A 140 3.45 0.60 4.15
CA THR A 140 3.02 1.08 5.46
C THR A 140 1.61 0.59 5.78
N ARG A 141 1.35 0.42 7.07
CA ARG A 141 0.05 0.07 7.62
C ARG A 141 -0.47 1.23 8.45
N VAL A 142 -1.70 1.61 8.20
CA VAL A 142 -2.41 2.71 8.83
C VAL A 142 -3.65 2.13 9.52
N PRO A 143 -3.67 2.03 10.86
CA PRO A 143 -4.89 1.69 11.60
C PRO A 143 -6.02 2.67 11.29
N PHE A 144 -7.24 2.18 11.09
CA PHE A 144 -8.40 3.02 10.78
C PHE A 144 -9.69 2.37 11.28
N GLY A 145 -10.31 2.94 12.32
CA GLY A 145 -11.45 2.30 12.98
C GLY A 145 -11.05 0.95 13.58
N THR A 146 -11.84 -0.09 13.31
CA THR A 146 -11.50 -1.48 13.67
C THR A 146 -10.70 -2.21 12.58
N GLY A 147 -10.61 -1.65 11.38
CA GLY A 147 -9.81 -2.17 10.28
C GLY A 147 -8.49 -1.40 10.08
N GLN A 148 -7.98 -1.45 8.85
CA GLN A 148 -6.68 -0.86 8.51
C GLN A 148 -6.50 -0.65 7.01
N VAL A 149 -5.60 0.26 6.66
CA VAL A 149 -5.17 0.52 5.28
C VAL A 149 -3.70 0.17 5.12
N ILE A 150 -3.38 -0.65 4.13
CA ILE A 150 -2.02 -0.95 3.69
C ILE A 150 -1.77 -0.15 2.41
N LEU A 151 -0.79 0.75 2.45
CA LEU A 151 -0.38 1.55 1.30
C LEU A 151 0.95 1.03 0.78
N SER A 152 1.03 0.71 -0.52
CA SER A 152 2.25 0.25 -1.15
C SER A 152 2.61 1.03 -2.41
N THR A 153 3.88 1.40 -2.52
CA THR A 153 4.51 1.87 -3.76
C THR A 153 5.37 0.80 -4.42
N LEU A 154 5.47 -0.39 -3.80
CA LEU A 154 6.21 -1.53 -4.33
C LEU A 154 5.54 -2.04 -5.60
N ASN A 155 6.37 -2.54 -6.51
CA ASN A 155 5.96 -3.04 -7.82
C ASN A 155 5.31 -4.44 -7.72
N LEU A 156 4.20 -4.56 -7.00
CA LEU A 156 3.52 -5.83 -6.72
C LEU A 156 2.62 -6.28 -7.88
N LEU A 157 1.82 -5.38 -8.46
CA LEU A 157 0.84 -5.74 -9.49
C LEU A 157 1.47 -6.39 -10.74
N PRO A 158 2.54 -5.83 -11.35
CA PRO A 158 3.13 -6.44 -12.54
C PRO A 158 3.83 -7.76 -12.24
N GLU A 159 4.25 -7.98 -11.00
CA GLU A 159 4.92 -9.21 -10.58
C GLU A 159 3.95 -10.33 -10.21
N ALA A 160 2.73 -9.99 -9.79
CA ALA A 160 1.67 -10.95 -9.46
C ALA A 160 1.37 -11.90 -10.64
N THR A 161 1.38 -11.38 -11.87
CA THR A 161 1.12 -12.17 -13.10
C THR A 161 2.38 -12.64 -13.81
N SER A 162 3.56 -12.18 -13.37
CA SER A 162 4.84 -12.53 -13.99
C SER A 162 5.17 -14.02 -13.80
N ARG A 163 5.70 -14.65 -14.85
CA ARG A 163 6.18 -16.05 -14.80
C ARG A 163 7.66 -16.17 -14.41
N LYS A 164 8.33 -15.04 -14.18
CA LYS A 164 9.75 -15.03 -13.82
C LYS A 164 9.94 -15.64 -12.42
N PRO A 165 10.94 -16.51 -12.20
CA PRO A 165 11.23 -17.05 -10.88
C PRO A 165 11.47 -15.96 -9.83
N GLN A 166 12.09 -14.85 -10.23
CA GLN A 166 12.39 -13.71 -9.36
C GLN A 166 11.11 -13.04 -8.79
N SER A 167 9.96 -13.21 -9.45
CA SER A 167 8.68 -12.67 -8.97
C SER A 167 8.10 -13.46 -7.78
N ALA A 168 8.72 -14.57 -7.36
CA ALA A 168 8.26 -15.37 -6.23
C ALA A 168 8.16 -14.55 -4.93
N VAL A 169 9.12 -13.64 -4.69
CA VAL A 169 9.12 -12.78 -3.50
C VAL A 169 7.93 -11.82 -3.51
N ALA A 170 7.65 -11.19 -4.65
CA ALA A 170 6.49 -10.31 -4.80
C ALA A 170 5.16 -11.05 -4.61
N LYS A 171 5.06 -12.27 -5.14
CA LYS A 171 3.88 -13.12 -4.97
C LYS A 171 3.71 -13.56 -3.52
N LYS A 172 4.80 -13.94 -2.85
CA LYS A 172 4.76 -14.32 -1.43
C LYS A 172 4.36 -13.14 -0.56
N LEU A 173 4.91 -11.95 -0.80
CA LEU A 173 4.49 -10.73 -0.11
C LEU A 173 3.01 -10.44 -0.36
N LEU A 174 2.52 -10.54 -1.60
CA LEU A 174 1.10 -10.39 -1.90
C LEU A 174 0.23 -11.41 -1.13
N LEU A 175 0.62 -12.68 -1.10
CA LEU A 175 -0.11 -13.71 -0.33
C LEU A 175 -0.11 -13.39 1.17
N ASN A 176 1.01 -12.95 1.73
CA ASN A 176 1.10 -12.56 3.14
C ASN A 176 0.19 -11.37 3.46
N LEU A 177 0.07 -10.40 2.55
CA LEU A 177 -0.89 -9.29 2.69
C LEU A 177 -2.33 -9.80 2.77
N LEU A 178 -2.69 -10.78 1.94
CA LEU A 178 -4.03 -11.37 1.94
C LEU A 178 -4.28 -12.23 3.18
N GLU A 179 -3.31 -13.04 3.59
CA GLU A 179 -3.40 -13.89 4.78
C GLU A 179 -3.51 -13.07 6.06
N TYR A 180 -2.78 -11.96 6.16
CA TYR A 180 -2.87 -11.03 7.28
C TYR A 180 -4.22 -10.30 7.36
N SER A 181 -4.93 -10.23 6.23
CA SER A 181 -6.19 -9.51 6.11
C SER A 181 -7.43 -10.40 6.27
N LYS A 182 -7.24 -11.68 6.60
CA LYS A 182 -8.28 -12.64 6.97
C LYS A 182 -8.39 -12.72 8.49
#